data_AF-A0AAD7N647-F1
#
_entry.id   AF-A0AAD7N647-F1
#
_cell.length_a   1.000
_cell.length_b   1.000
_cell.length_c   1.000
_cell.angle_alpha   90.00
_cell.angle_beta   90.00
_cell.angle_gamma   90.00
#
_symmetry.space_group_name_H-M   'P 1'
#
loop_
_entity.id
_entity.type
_entity.pdbx_description
1 polymer ?
#
loop_
_entity_poly.entity_id
_entity_poly.type
_entity_poly.pdbx_seq_one_letter_code
_entity_poly.pdbx_strand_id
1 'polypeptide(L)'
;MDPTTDASPASTIRRAASHKMPTLTVAEASNAAFSPSYLPVAVFGGTSEILAGFPKPAEPDGWAHEFVLCDASRIAHVRAVYAGLRPRLEYVNLLAAGPASNSVVASSVTPEGLDAPRYAVRGYFMRYVFTQALLPLLARAREKRQHAHMMSVTE
;
A
#
# COMPACT_ATOMS: atom_id res chain seq x y z
N MET A 1 -62.11 0.66 -15.87
CA MET A 1 -60.75 0.96 -16.36
C MET A 1 -59.95 1.38 -15.13
N ASP A 2 -59.35 0.39 -14.47
CA ASP A 2 -58.46 0.61 -13.33
C ASP A 2 -57.01 0.63 -13.86
N PRO A 3 -56.25 1.71 -13.67
CA PRO A 3 -54.83 1.71 -13.99
C PRO A 3 -54.06 1.12 -12.81
N THR A 4 -53.57 -0.09 -13.01
CA THR A 4 -52.52 -0.69 -12.20
C THR A 4 -51.15 -0.13 -12.60
N THR A 5 -50.29 0.03 -11.59
CA THR A 5 -48.82 -0.05 -11.68
C THR A 5 -48.08 1.17 -12.25
N ASP A 6 -47.43 1.93 -11.37
CA ASP A 6 -45.95 1.90 -11.25
C ASP A 6 -45.50 2.63 -9.97
N ALA A 7 -45.22 1.87 -8.91
CA ALA A 7 -44.54 2.37 -7.71
C ALA A 7 -43.19 1.65 -7.62
N SER A 8 -42.19 2.23 -8.30
CA SER A 8 -40.79 1.83 -8.20
C SER A 8 -40.31 1.93 -6.74
N PRO A 9 -39.81 0.85 -6.11
CA PRO A 9 -39.27 0.94 -4.76
C PRO A 9 -37.89 1.59 -4.86
N ALA A 10 -37.81 2.86 -4.46
CA ALA A 10 -36.54 3.51 -4.18
C ALA A 10 -35.73 2.62 -3.22
N SER A 11 -34.65 2.01 -3.74
CA SER A 11 -33.77 1.15 -2.98
C SER A 11 -33.09 1.99 -1.90
N THR A 12 -33.56 1.86 -0.67
CA THR A 12 -32.92 2.40 0.53
C THR A 12 -31.50 1.83 0.62
N ILE A 13 -30.52 2.60 0.15
CA ILE A 13 -29.10 2.32 0.38
C ILE A 13 -28.90 2.45 1.90
N ARG A 14 -28.86 1.32 2.60
CA ARG A 14 -28.47 1.28 4.01
C ARG A 14 -27.03 1.80 4.09
N ARG A 15 -26.87 3.02 4.62
CA ARG A 15 -25.58 3.60 4.97
C ARG A 15 -24.88 2.63 5.91
N ALA A 16 -23.81 1.98 5.43
CA ALA A 16 -23.01 1.07 6.24
C ALA A 16 -22.56 1.81 7.51
N ALA A 17 -22.63 1.11 8.64
CA ALA A 17 -22.26 1.64 9.95
C ALA A 17 -20.88 2.31 9.88
N SER A 18 -20.78 3.49 10.50
CA SER A 18 -19.51 4.19 10.71
C SER A 18 -18.53 3.25 11.43
N HIS A 19 -17.57 2.71 10.69
CA HIS A 19 -16.48 1.94 11.28
C HIS A 19 -15.62 2.92 12.09
N LYS A 20 -15.78 2.89 13.41
CA LYS A 20 -15.09 3.81 14.33
C LYS A 20 -13.58 3.59 14.18
N MET A 21 -12.83 4.62 13.77
CA MET A 21 -11.38 4.54 13.74
C MET A 21 -10.86 4.16 15.14
N PRO A 22 -9.98 3.16 15.27
CA PRO A 22 -9.38 2.82 16.55
C PRO A 22 -8.61 4.04 17.08
N THR A 23 -8.63 4.21 18.40
CA THR A 23 -7.84 5.26 19.04
C THR A 23 -6.36 4.89 19.02
N LEU A 24 -5.47 5.89 19.11
CA LEU A 24 -4.02 5.67 19.14
C LEU A 24 -3.63 4.65 20.23
N THR A 25 -4.25 4.75 21.41
CA THR A 25 -4.02 3.82 22.53
C THR A 25 -4.34 2.37 22.18
N VAL A 26 -5.41 2.13 21.41
CA VAL A 26 -5.75 0.77 20.96
C VAL A 26 -4.73 0.25 19.95
N ALA A 27 -4.25 1.11 19.05
CA ALA A 27 -3.21 0.75 18.10
C ALA A 27 -1.86 0.47 18.79
N GLU A 28 -1.45 1.30 19.76
CA GLU A 28 -0.24 1.11 20.56
C GLU A 28 -0.28 -0.20 21.36
N ALA A 29 -1.41 -0.50 22.00
CA ALA A 29 -1.59 -1.76 22.73
C ALA A 29 -1.53 -2.98 21.79
N SER A 30 -2.15 -2.89 20.61
CA SER A 30 -2.07 -3.95 19.60
C SER A 30 -0.64 -4.15 19.09
N ASN A 31 0.10 -3.07 18.87
CA ASN A 31 1.50 -3.13 18.42
C ASN A 31 2.41 -3.73 19.50
N ALA A 32 2.21 -3.38 20.78
CA ALA A 32 2.98 -3.93 21.90
C ALA A 32 2.71 -5.43 22.11
N ALA A 33 1.50 -5.90 21.82
CA ALA A 33 1.15 -7.32 21.90
C ALA A 33 1.65 -8.14 20.69
N PHE A 34 2.04 -7.49 19.60
CA PHE A 34 2.50 -8.16 18.40
C PHE A 34 3.94 -8.67 18.56
N SER A 35 4.07 -9.96 18.85
CA SER A 35 5.37 -10.65 19.03
C SER A 35 5.41 -11.95 18.20
N PRO A 36 5.64 -11.87 16.88
CA PRO A 36 5.70 -13.05 16.02
C PRO A 36 6.96 -13.89 16.31
N SER A 37 6.88 -15.20 16.09
CA SER A 37 8.03 -16.12 16.23
C SER A 37 9.08 -16.01 15.12
N TYR A 38 8.93 -15.05 14.22
CA TYR A 38 9.77 -14.83 13.04
C TYR A 38 10.01 -13.33 12.86
N LEU A 39 11.08 -12.96 12.15
CA LEU A 39 11.35 -11.56 11.81
C LEU A 39 10.45 -11.12 10.65
N PRO A 40 9.51 -10.16 10.86
CA PRO A 40 8.62 -9.72 9.81
C PRO A 40 9.33 -8.80 8.82
N VAL A 41 9.04 -8.98 7.54
CA VAL A 41 9.54 -8.12 6.46
C VAL A 41 8.41 -7.21 5.99
N ALA A 42 8.63 -5.90 6.07
CA ALA A 42 7.70 -4.88 5.61
C ALA A 42 8.30 -4.06 4.45
N VAL A 43 7.53 -3.87 3.39
CA VAL A 43 7.90 -3.02 2.25
C VAL A 43 6.96 -1.83 2.22
N PHE A 44 7.54 -0.63 2.30
CA PHE A 44 6.83 0.64 2.26
C PHE A 44 7.15 1.38 0.96
N GLY A 45 6.12 1.69 0.17
CA GLY A 45 6.25 2.59 -0.98
C GLY A 45 5.74 3.97 -0.61
N GLY A 46 6.59 4.88 -0.14
CA GLY A 46 6.17 6.19 0.36
C GLY A 46 7.20 7.29 0.13
N THR A 47 6.87 8.52 0.53
CA THR A 47 7.79 9.66 0.46
C THR A 47 8.90 9.54 1.51
N SER A 48 10.04 10.18 1.25
CA SER A 48 11.20 10.19 2.17
C SER A 48 10.88 10.74 3.55
N GLU A 49 9.87 11.60 3.68
CA GLU A 49 9.46 12.23 4.94
C GLU A 49 8.80 11.23 5.89
N ILE A 50 7.87 10.41 5.39
CA ILE A 50 7.23 9.35 6.18
C ILE A 50 8.28 8.36 6.67
N LEU A 51 9.22 8.02 5.78
CA LEU A 51 10.31 7.08 6.06
C LEU A 51 11.34 7.65 7.04
N ALA A 52 11.58 8.96 7.05
CA ALA A 52 12.48 9.62 7.99
C ALA A 52 11.94 9.62 9.43
N GLY A 53 10.62 9.52 9.60
CA GLY A 53 9.97 9.39 10.91
C GLY A 53 10.09 8.00 11.54
N PHE A 54 10.63 7.02 10.81
CA PHE A 54 10.78 5.67 11.37
C PHE A 54 11.82 5.65 12.48
N PRO A 55 11.58 4.88 13.55
CA PRO A 55 12.56 4.72 14.60
C PRO A 55 13.85 4.18 14.00
N LYS A 56 15.01 4.68 14.47
CA LYS A 56 16.30 4.15 14.03
C LYS A 56 16.55 2.81 14.74
N PRO A 57 17.16 1.82 14.06
CA PRO A 57 17.56 0.57 14.68
C PRO A 57 18.41 0.84 15.93
N ALA A 58 17.93 0.41 17.09
CA ALA A 58 18.62 0.61 18.37
C ALA A 58 19.71 -0.46 18.62
N GLU A 59 19.58 -1.64 17.98
CA GLU A 59 20.48 -2.78 18.14
C GLU A 59 20.96 -3.30 16.77
N PRO A 60 22.25 -3.66 16.63
CA PRO A 60 22.82 -4.11 15.36
C PRO A 60 22.29 -5.46 14.86
N ASP A 61 21.73 -6.31 15.73
CA ASP A 61 21.30 -7.69 15.39
C ASP A 61 19.77 -7.91 15.34
N GLY A 62 18.96 -6.88 15.55
CA GLY A 62 17.50 -7.03 15.69
C GLY A 62 16.71 -6.79 14.40
N TRP A 63 16.87 -5.61 13.79
CA TRP A 63 16.09 -5.18 12.63
C TRP A 63 16.85 -4.15 11.81
N ALA A 64 16.71 -4.21 10.49
CA ALA A 64 17.40 -3.32 9.56
C ALA A 64 16.40 -2.51 8.74
N HIS A 65 16.74 -1.25 8.47
CA HIS A 65 16.05 -0.42 7.49
C HIS A 65 16.95 -0.25 6.27
N GLU A 66 16.42 -0.60 5.11
CA GLU A 66 17.05 -0.33 3.83
C GLU A 66 16.16 0.61 3.02
N PHE A 67 16.73 1.74 2.61
CA PHE A 67 16.06 2.68 1.73
C PHE A 67 16.50 2.45 0.29
N VAL A 68 15.55 2.07 -0.56
CA VAL A 68 15.77 1.95 -2.00
C VAL A 68 15.10 3.14 -2.66
N LEU A 69 15.91 3.99 -3.30
CA LEU A 69 15.40 5.12 -4.06
C LEU A 69 14.56 4.59 -5.23
N CYS A 70 13.29 4.97 -5.27
CA CYS A 70 12.38 4.64 -6.35
C CYS A 70 11.71 5.91 -6.83
N ASP A 71 11.98 6.29 -8.09
CA ASP A 71 11.19 7.32 -8.74
C ASP A 71 9.85 6.72 -9.18
N ALA A 72 8.83 6.91 -8.34
CA ALA A 72 7.47 6.48 -8.63
C ALA A 72 6.83 7.24 -9.81
N SER A 73 7.50 8.26 -10.37
CA SER A 73 7.05 8.93 -11.58
C SER A 73 7.17 8.05 -12.83
N ARG A 74 8.05 7.05 -12.80
CA ARG A 74 8.41 6.21 -13.93
C ARG A 74 8.12 4.75 -13.64
N ILE A 75 7.27 4.14 -14.47
CA ILE A 75 6.92 2.71 -14.37
C ILE A 75 8.16 1.83 -14.49
N ALA A 76 9.09 2.20 -15.37
CA ALA A 76 10.33 1.46 -15.58
C ALA A 76 11.16 1.37 -14.30
N HIS A 77 11.24 2.46 -13.52
CA HIS A 77 11.96 2.49 -12.25
C HIS A 77 11.28 1.62 -11.20
N VAL A 78 9.95 1.67 -11.10
CA VAL A 78 9.17 0.79 -10.22
C VAL A 78 9.43 -0.69 -10.51
N ARG A 79 9.40 -1.06 -11.80
CA ARG A 79 9.70 -2.44 -12.23
C ARG A 79 11.14 -2.84 -11.94
N ALA A 80 12.11 -1.94 -12.16
CA ALA A 80 13.51 -2.20 -11.89
C ALA A 80 13.80 -2.42 -10.40
N VAL A 81 13.24 -1.58 -9.54
CA VAL A 81 13.37 -1.72 -8.07
C VAL A 81 12.81 -3.07 -7.62
N TYR A 82 11.63 -3.45 -8.10
CA TYR A 82 11.06 -4.76 -7.78
C TYR A 82 11.93 -5.92 -8.30
N ALA A 83 12.42 -5.84 -9.53
CA ALA A 83 13.27 -6.89 -10.10
C ALA A 83 14.54 -7.11 -9.24
N GLY A 84 15.06 -6.03 -8.63
CA GLY A 84 16.15 -6.11 -7.66
C GLY A 84 15.74 -6.63 -6.28
N LEU A 85 14.52 -6.35 -5.81
CA LEU A 85 14.03 -6.80 -4.50
C LEU A 85 13.65 -8.28 -4.48
N ARG A 86 13.04 -8.79 -5.57
CA ARG A 86 12.55 -10.17 -5.65
C ARG A 86 13.59 -11.26 -5.32
N PRO A 87 14.85 -11.21 -5.81
CA PRO A 87 15.85 -12.23 -5.45
C PRO A 87 16.41 -12.06 -4.04
N ARG A 88 16.29 -10.86 -3.45
CA ARG A 88 16.83 -10.53 -2.13
C ARG A 88 15.88 -10.90 -0.99
N LEU A 89 14.58 -10.87 -1.28
CA LEU A 89 13.52 -11.14 -0.31
C LEU A 89 12.91 -12.51 -0.55
N GLU A 90 12.99 -13.38 0.47
CA GLU A 90 12.34 -14.68 0.41
C GLU A 90 10.82 -14.57 0.52
N TYR A 91 10.34 -13.69 1.42
CA TYR A 91 8.93 -13.42 1.72
C TYR A 91 8.70 -11.96 2.11
N VAL A 92 7.45 -11.52 2.11
CA VAL A 92 7.01 -10.20 2.61
C VAL A 92 5.76 -10.40 3.47
N ASN A 93 5.70 -9.78 4.65
CA ASN A 93 4.57 -9.89 5.57
C ASN A 93 3.63 -8.68 5.51
N LEU A 94 4.20 -7.50 5.27
CA LEU A 94 3.43 -6.27 5.14
C LEU A 94 3.87 -5.52 3.88
N LEU A 95 2.92 -5.27 2.99
CA LEU A 95 3.09 -4.35 1.87
C LEU A 95 2.22 -3.13 2.11
N ALA A 96 2.85 -1.98 2.36
CA ALA A 96 2.17 -0.71 2.53
C ALA A 96 2.48 0.21 1.35
N ALA A 97 1.49 0.42 0.47
CA ALA A 97 1.63 1.36 -0.64
C ALA A 97 1.08 2.72 -0.22
N GLY A 98 2.02 3.63 0.06
CA GLY A 98 1.79 5.00 0.52
C GLY A 98 1.18 5.92 -0.54
N PRO A 99 0.82 7.15 -0.15
CA PRO A 99 0.33 8.15 -1.07
C PRO A 99 1.42 8.53 -2.08
N ALA A 100 1.07 8.50 -3.36
CA ALA A 100 1.75 9.35 -4.32
C ALA A 100 1.13 10.75 -4.19
N SER A 101 1.92 11.81 -4.40
CA SER A 101 1.37 13.18 -4.58
C SER A 101 0.16 13.15 -5.52
N ASN A 102 -0.81 14.05 -5.41
CA ASN A 102 -2.00 14.08 -6.28
C ASN A 102 -2.11 15.41 -7.05
N SER A 103 -1.00 15.94 -7.56
CA SER A 103 -0.99 17.29 -8.15
C SER A 103 -1.73 17.36 -9.49
N VAL A 104 -2.87 18.05 -9.52
CA VAL A 104 -3.71 18.23 -10.72
C VAL A 104 -3.20 19.35 -11.64
N VAL A 105 -2.12 20.06 -11.26
CA VAL A 105 -1.87 21.43 -11.76
C VAL A 105 -0.88 21.52 -12.92
N ALA A 106 -0.13 20.47 -13.28
CA ALA A 106 0.90 20.57 -14.32
C ALA A 106 0.89 19.42 -15.33
N SER A 107 0.45 19.68 -16.56
CA SER A 107 0.62 18.76 -17.69
C SER A 107 2.06 18.68 -18.15
N SER A 108 2.72 17.58 -17.82
CA SER A 108 3.95 17.14 -18.45
C SER A 108 3.76 15.69 -18.87
N VAL A 109 4.25 15.34 -20.05
CA VAL A 109 4.22 13.96 -20.51
C VAL A 109 5.51 13.30 -20.04
N THR A 110 5.42 12.18 -19.32
CA THR A 110 6.60 11.42 -18.95
C THR A 110 7.26 10.85 -20.22
N PRO A 111 8.55 10.48 -20.19
CA PRO A 111 9.20 9.85 -21.34
C PRO A 111 8.47 8.59 -21.85
N GLU A 112 7.69 7.94 -21.00
CA GLU A 112 6.83 6.79 -21.31
C GLU A 112 5.47 7.16 -21.94
N GLY A 113 5.24 8.44 -22.24
CA GLY A 113 4.00 8.92 -22.86
C GLY A 113 2.83 9.08 -21.89
N LEU A 114 3.06 9.07 -20.58
CA LEU A 114 2.01 9.20 -19.58
C LEU A 114 1.79 10.66 -19.21
N ASP A 115 0.53 11.06 -19.10
CA ASP A 115 0.13 12.40 -18.62
C ASP A 115 0.43 12.50 -17.11
N ALA A 116 1.55 13.14 -16.75
CA ALA A 116 2.00 13.32 -15.36
C ALA A 116 0.99 13.96 -14.39
N PRO A 117 0.12 14.94 -14.77
CA PRO A 117 -0.90 15.50 -13.88
C PRO A 117 -2.09 14.56 -13.67
N ARG A 118 -2.27 13.51 -14.49
CA ARG A 118 -3.28 12.47 -14.23
C ARG A 118 -2.75 11.50 -13.18
N TYR A 119 -2.42 12.06 -12.03
CA TYR A 119 -1.88 11.41 -10.83
C TYR A 119 -2.75 10.26 -10.31
N ALA A 120 -4.05 10.24 -10.63
CA ALA A 120 -4.92 9.09 -10.37
C ALA A 120 -4.40 7.83 -11.06
N VAL A 121 -3.91 7.93 -12.31
CA VAL A 121 -3.29 6.79 -13.00
C VAL A 121 -1.95 6.46 -12.33
N ARG A 122 -1.11 7.43 -11.95
CA ARG A 122 0.22 7.10 -11.40
C ARG A 122 0.16 6.50 -9.99
N GLY A 123 -0.63 7.06 -9.08
CA GLY A 123 -0.84 6.51 -7.74
C GLY A 123 -1.54 5.16 -7.79
N TYR A 124 -2.58 5.02 -8.63
CA TYR A 124 -3.28 3.74 -8.79
C TYR A 124 -2.43 2.68 -9.50
N PHE A 125 -1.74 3.06 -10.57
CA PHE A 125 -0.91 2.16 -11.37
C PHE A 125 0.34 1.72 -10.61
N MET A 126 0.98 2.61 -9.85
CA MET A 126 2.05 2.22 -8.95
C MET A 126 1.55 1.14 -7.98
N ARG A 127 0.44 1.40 -7.27
CA ARG A 127 -0.16 0.42 -6.34
C ARG A 127 -0.46 -0.90 -7.04
N TYR A 128 -1.05 -0.86 -8.22
CA TYR A 128 -1.33 -2.05 -9.03
C TYR A 128 -0.05 -2.81 -9.38
N VAL A 129 0.95 -2.16 -9.94
CA VAL A 129 2.21 -2.79 -10.35
C VAL A 129 2.97 -3.33 -9.15
N PHE A 130 3.07 -2.57 -8.05
CA PHE A 130 3.69 -3.03 -6.82
C PHE A 130 2.97 -4.25 -6.25
N THR A 131 1.64 -4.23 -6.23
CA THR A 131 0.85 -5.35 -5.73
C THR A 131 1.06 -6.57 -6.60
N GLN A 132 0.86 -6.47 -7.92
CA GLN A 132 1.05 -7.58 -8.85
C GLN A 132 2.46 -8.16 -8.76
N ALA A 133 3.46 -7.31 -8.61
CA ALA A 133 4.84 -7.72 -8.52
C ALA A 133 5.15 -8.42 -7.19
N LEU A 134 4.73 -7.88 -6.05
CA LEU A 134 5.05 -8.41 -4.72
C LEU A 134 4.07 -9.47 -4.22
N LEU A 135 2.93 -9.67 -4.89
CA LEU A 135 1.94 -10.67 -4.54
C LEU A 135 2.51 -12.10 -4.37
N PRO A 136 3.44 -12.58 -5.22
CA PRO A 136 4.07 -13.88 -5.02
C PRO A 136 4.88 -13.97 -3.70
N LEU A 137 5.47 -12.87 -3.23
CA LEU A 137 6.21 -12.85 -1.96
C LEU A 137 5.27 -12.87 -0.75
N LEU A 138 4.10 -12.23 -0.86
CA LEU A 138 3.03 -12.33 0.12
C LEU A 138 2.44 -13.76 0.15
N ALA A 139 2.30 -14.41 -1.00
CA ALA A 139 1.85 -15.79 -1.08
C ALA A 139 2.82 -16.75 -0.36
N ARG A 140 4.14 -16.57 -0.55
CA ARG A 140 5.17 -17.34 0.18
C ARG A 140 5.11 -17.16 1.70
N ALA A 141 4.83 -15.94 2.18
CA ALA A 141 4.61 -15.71 3.60
C ALA A 141 3.42 -16.53 4.12
N ARG A 142 2.32 -16.58 3.36
CA ARG A 142 1.14 -17.41 3.72
C ARG A 142 1.44 -18.90 3.71
N GLU A 143 2.22 -19.40 2.75
CA GLU A 143 2.66 -20.80 2.70
C GLU A 143 3.46 -21.18 3.95
N LYS A 144 4.29 -20.27 4.44
CA LYS A 144 5.04 -20.40 5.71
C LYS A 144 4.18 -20.19 6.97
N ARG A 145 2.85 -20.03 6.83
CA ARG A 145 1.91 -19.69 7.92
C ARG A 145 2.25 -18.40 8.66
N GLN A 146 2.90 -17.46 7.99
CA GLN A 146 3.20 -16.14 8.51
C GLN A 146 2.10 -15.14 8.13
N HIS A 147 2.06 -14.00 8.80
CA HIS A 147 1.19 -12.88 8.45
C HIS A 147 1.51 -12.36 7.05
N ALA A 148 0.48 -12.04 6.27
CA ALA A 148 0.62 -11.50 4.93
C ALA A 148 -0.52 -10.50 4.67
N HIS A 149 -0.19 -9.23 4.76
CA HIS A 149 -1.13 -8.13 4.62
C HIS A 149 -0.65 -7.14 3.57
N MET A 150 -1.58 -6.67 2.74
CA MET A 150 -1.37 -5.58 1.82
C MET A 150 -2.36 -4.47 2.16
N MET A 151 -1.84 -3.26 2.33
CA MET A 151 -2.65 -2.07 2.57
C MET A 151 -2.31 -0.98 1.56
N SER A 152 -3.35 -0.29 1.11
CA SER A 152 -3.24 0.94 0.34
C SER A 152 -3.52 2.11 1.28
N VAL A 153 -2.57 3.02 1.41
CA VAL A 153 -2.72 4.25 2.19
C VAL A 153 -3.07 5.37 1.23
N THR A 154 -4.19 6.03 1.50
CA THR A 154 -4.65 7.24 0.80
C THR A 154 -4.74 8.36 1.82
N GLU A 155 -4.13 9.51 1.52
CA GLU A 155 -4.45 10.77 2.21
C GLU A 155 -5.77 11.35 1.69
#